data_AF-A0A538GUF6-F1
#
_entry.id   AF-A0A538GUF6-F1
#
_cell.length_a   1.000
_cell.length_b   1.000
_cell.length_c   1.000
_cell.angle_alpha   90.00
_cell.angle_beta   90.00
_cell.angle_gamma   90.00
#
_symmetry.space_group_name_H-M   'P 1'
#
loop_
_entity.id
_entity.type
_entity.pdbx_description
1 polymer ?
#
loop_
_entity_poly.entity_id
_entity_poly.type
_entity_poly.pdbx_seq_one_letter_code
_entity_poly.pdbx_strand_id
1 'polypeptide(L)'
;MSEPASWLTVERGWTVEGSDGAKLGNVVETVGDSNLDIFNGLTVATGGLSRARYVPSELVDEIREGCVRLSIGSGEFERLEHYDEPPASEQIEPE
;
A
#
# COMPACT_ATOMS: atom_id res chain seq x y z
N MET A 1 20.13 10.61 1.43
CA MET A 1 19.37 9.78 0.47
C MET A 1 18.87 8.62 1.30
N SER A 2 17.57 8.51 1.57
CA SER A 2 17.07 7.37 2.35
C SER A 2 17.23 6.10 1.54
N GLU A 3 17.72 5.06 2.18
CA GLU A 3 17.90 3.74 1.58
C GLU A 3 16.54 3.06 1.37
N PRO A 4 16.39 2.23 0.32
CA PRO A 4 15.19 1.46 0.13
C PRO A 4 14.98 0.50 1.32
N ALA A 5 13.77 0.49 1.86
CA ALA A 5 13.38 -0.32 3.01
C ALA A 5 12.48 -1.49 2.59
N SER A 6 12.41 -2.53 3.43
CA SER A 6 11.54 -3.68 3.18
C SER A 6 10.08 -3.34 3.51
N TRP A 7 9.14 -3.94 2.78
CA TRP A 7 7.71 -3.83 3.09
C TRP A 7 7.37 -4.37 4.49
N LEU A 8 8.18 -5.28 5.02
CA LEU A 8 8.07 -5.81 6.38
C LEU A 8 8.40 -4.78 7.47
N THR A 9 9.09 -3.70 7.12
CA THR A 9 9.43 -2.61 8.05
C THR A 9 8.48 -1.44 7.96
N VAL A 10 7.49 -1.48 7.06
CA VAL A 10 6.53 -0.39 6.89
C VAL A 10 5.63 -0.31 8.12
N GLU A 11 5.60 0.86 8.76
CA GLU A 11 4.78 1.08 9.94
C GLU A 11 3.56 1.94 9.64
N ARG A 12 2.53 1.77 10.47
CA ARG A 12 1.35 2.63 10.45
C ARG A 12 1.75 4.09 10.67
N GLY A 13 1.19 4.98 9.85
CA GLY A 13 1.43 6.42 9.90
C GLY A 13 2.50 6.91 8.93
N TRP A 14 3.25 6.01 8.27
CA TRP A 14 4.19 6.40 7.21
C TRP A 14 3.49 7.23 6.13
N THR A 15 4.20 8.20 5.56
CA THR A 15 3.62 9.08 4.52
C THR A 15 3.51 8.32 3.21
N VAL A 16 2.42 8.52 2.48
CA VAL A 16 2.28 8.00 1.12
C VAL A 16 2.31 9.16 0.14
N GLU A 17 3.27 9.11 -0.79
CA GLU A 17 3.48 10.13 -1.82
C GLU A 17 3.16 9.57 -3.21
N GLY A 18 2.53 10.37 -4.04
CA GLY A 18 2.28 10.03 -5.43
C GLY A 18 3.50 10.33 -6.33
N SER A 19 3.45 9.84 -7.56
CA SER A 19 4.43 10.15 -8.60
C SER A 19 4.46 11.65 -8.97
N ASP A 20 3.37 12.37 -8.69
CA ASP A 20 3.24 13.83 -8.80
C ASP A 20 3.88 14.58 -7.62
N GLY A 21 4.41 13.88 -6.61
CA GLY A 21 4.97 14.45 -5.39
C GLY A 21 3.92 14.92 -4.38
N ALA A 22 2.63 14.62 -4.62
CA ALA A 22 1.57 14.98 -3.69
C ALA A 22 1.49 13.98 -2.53
N LYS A 23 1.22 14.45 -1.32
CA LYS A 23 0.88 13.58 -0.19
C LYS A 23 -0.53 13.02 -0.39
N LEU A 24 -0.62 11.72 -0.62
CA LEU A 24 -1.86 10.99 -0.84
C LEU A 24 -2.53 10.58 0.47
N GLY A 25 -1.74 10.33 1.50
CA GLY A 25 -2.25 9.89 2.79
C GLY A 25 -1.19 9.32 3.72
N ASN A 26 -1.63 8.43 4.60
CA ASN A 26 -0.79 7.72 5.54
C ASN A 26 -1.07 6.21 5.51
N VAL A 27 -0.03 5.39 5.61
CA VAL A 27 -0.15 3.93 5.68
C VAL A 27 -0.95 3.54 6.92
N VAL A 28 -1.91 2.63 6.77
CA VAL A 28 -2.66 2.03 7.87
C VAL A 28 -2.07 0.66 8.20
N GLU A 29 -1.95 -0.19 7.19
CA GLU A 29 -1.36 -1.54 7.28
C GLU A 29 -0.83 -2.01 5.92
N THR A 30 0.11 -2.95 5.93
CA THR A 30 0.52 -3.71 4.75
C THR A 30 -0.33 -4.99 4.63
N VAL A 31 -0.59 -5.38 3.39
CA VAL A 31 -1.36 -6.57 3.02
C VAL A 31 -0.42 -7.52 2.31
N GLY A 32 -0.33 -8.75 2.81
CA GLY A 32 0.67 -9.70 2.36
C GLY A 32 0.74 -10.93 3.26
N ASP A 33 1.53 -11.90 2.84
CA ASP A 33 1.95 -13.02 3.67
C ASP A 33 3.41 -12.81 4.07
N SER A 34 3.64 -12.40 5.31
CA SER A 34 4.99 -12.13 5.83
C SER A 34 5.81 -13.40 6.06
N ASN A 35 5.17 -14.56 6.16
CA ASN A 35 5.84 -15.84 6.32
C ASN A 35 6.36 -16.37 4.98
N LEU A 36 5.64 -16.08 3.89
CA LEU A 36 6.01 -16.41 2.52
C LEU A 36 6.76 -15.28 1.79
N ASP A 37 7.02 -14.15 2.45
CA ASP A 37 7.59 -12.93 1.86
C ASP A 37 6.80 -12.41 0.63
N ILE A 38 5.47 -12.53 0.68
CA ILE A 38 4.57 -12.09 -0.40
C ILE A 38 3.96 -10.75 -0.04
N PHE A 39 4.32 -9.70 -0.78
CA PHE A 39 3.73 -8.37 -0.65
C PHE A 39 2.59 -8.15 -1.66
N ASN A 40 1.35 -8.10 -1.18
CA ASN A 40 0.18 -7.83 -2.02
C ASN A 40 -0.12 -6.34 -2.17
N GLY A 41 0.14 -5.53 -1.14
CA GLY A 41 -0.14 -4.10 -1.17
C GLY A 41 -0.20 -3.47 0.21
N LEU A 42 -0.82 -2.30 0.31
CA LEU A 42 -1.02 -1.60 1.57
C LEU A 42 -2.34 -0.82 1.56
N THR A 43 -2.86 -0.51 2.73
CA THR A 43 -4.02 0.38 2.85
C THR A 43 -3.58 1.78 3.28
N VAL A 44 -4.20 2.79 2.69
CA VAL A 44 -3.83 4.20 2.83
C VAL A 44 -5.04 5.00 3.30
N ALA A 45 -4.89 5.65 4.45
CA ALA A 45 -5.87 6.60 4.98
C ALA A 45 -5.65 7.98 4.37
N THR A 46 -6.73 8.57 3.85
CA THR A 46 -6.72 9.88 3.14
C THR A 46 -7.12 11.07 4.03
N GLY A 47 -7.13 10.87 5.35
CA GLY A 47 -7.55 11.87 6.34
C GLY A 47 -9.06 11.86 6.61
N GLY A 48 -9.46 12.35 7.79
CA GLY A 48 -10.85 12.43 8.23
C GLY A 48 -11.48 11.07 8.61
N LEU A 49 -12.80 10.94 8.42
CA LEU A 49 -13.57 9.69 8.59
C LEU A 49 -13.59 8.81 7.32
N SER A 50 -12.81 9.14 6.30
CA SER A 50 -12.79 8.41 5.03
C SER A 50 -12.22 7.00 5.22
N ARG A 51 -12.87 6.00 4.61
CA ARG A 51 -12.40 4.61 4.61
C ARG A 51 -11.05 4.53 3.89
N ALA A 52 -10.15 3.70 4.39
CA ALA A 52 -8.85 3.49 3.77
C ALA A 52 -9.00 2.92 2.35
N ARG A 53 -8.10 3.32 1.45
CA ARG A 53 -8.02 2.78 0.09
C ARG A 53 -6.93 1.73 0.03
N TYR A 54 -7.17 0.65 -0.68
CA TYR A 54 -6.13 -0.34 -0.94
C TYR A 54 -5.31 0.07 -2.14
N VAL A 55 -4.01 -0.09 -2.00
CA VAL A 55 -3.01 0.15 -3.03
C VAL A 55 -2.31 -1.17 -3.28
N PRO A 56 -2.49 -1.80 -4.46
CA PRO A 56 -1.75 -3.00 -4.82
C PRO A 56 -0.25 -2.71 -4.91
N SER A 57 0.56 -3.73 -4.64
CA SER A 57 2.03 -3.64 -4.67
C SER A 57 2.57 -3.21 -6.03
N GLU A 58 1.86 -3.50 -7.12
CA GLU A 58 2.16 -3.05 -8.49
C GLU A 58 2.21 -1.53 -8.65
N LEU A 59 1.50 -0.80 -7.77
CA LEU A 59 1.49 0.66 -7.78
C LEU A 59 2.49 1.25 -6.78
N VAL A 60 3.20 0.42 -6.01
CA VAL A 60 4.25 0.85 -5.09
C VAL A 60 5.57 0.93 -5.86
N ASP A 61 6.05 2.14 -6.02
CA ASP A 61 7.28 2.43 -6.77
C ASP A 61 8.51 2.21 -5.89
N GLU A 62 8.45 2.69 -4.65
CA GLU A 62 9.59 2.70 -3.74
C GLU A 62 9.13 2.78 -2.29
N ILE A 63 9.76 2.01 -1.42
CA ILE A 63 9.56 2.08 0.04
C ILE A 63 10.85 2.62 0.65
N ARG A 64 10.75 3.68 1.43
CA ARG A 64 11.84 4.29 2.19
C ARG A 64 11.40 4.46 3.63
N GLU A 65 12.35 4.52 4.55
CA GLU A 65 12.02 4.73 5.97
C GLU A 65 11.12 5.97 6.15
N GLY A 66 9.91 5.76 6.68
CA GLY A 66 8.90 6.80 6.90
C GLY A 66 8.08 7.25 5.69
N CYS A 67 8.36 6.74 4.47
CA CYS A 67 7.65 7.13 3.24
C CYS A 67 7.50 5.99 2.21
N VAL A 68 6.29 5.84 1.67
CA VAL A 68 5.99 4.95 0.54
C VAL A 68 5.65 5.81 -0.68
N ARG A 69 6.40 5.66 -1.76
CA ARG A 69 6.12 6.33 -3.04
C ARG A 69 5.31 5.41 -3.94
N LEU A 70 4.25 5.95 -4.54
CA LEU A 70 3.45 5.28 -5.55
C LEU A 70 3.88 5.69 -6.95
N SER A 71 3.72 4.79 -7.92
CA SER A 71 3.97 5.08 -9.34
C SER A 71 2.84 5.91 -9.97
N ILE A 72 1.74 6.13 -9.24
CA ILE A 72 0.57 6.92 -9.66
C ILE A 72 0.48 8.25 -8.88
N GLY A 73 -0.19 9.24 -9.48
CA GLY A 73 -0.45 10.54 -8.85
C GLY A 73 -1.80 10.60 -8.12
N SER A 74 -2.07 11.75 -7.50
CA SER A 74 -3.29 12.04 -6.74
C SER A 74 -4.60 11.74 -7.48
N GLY A 75 -4.75 12.19 -8.73
CA GLY A 75 -5.98 11.99 -9.49
C GLY A 75 -6.30 10.52 -9.78
N GLU A 76 -5.29 9.68 -10.02
CA GLU A 76 -5.48 8.24 -10.23
C GLU A 76 -5.76 7.54 -8.89
N PHE A 77 -5.08 7.96 -7.82
CA PHE A 77 -5.26 7.44 -6.48
C PHE A 77 -6.68 7.73 -5.93
N GLU A 78 -7.26 8.88 -6.25
CA GLU A 78 -8.66 9.20 -5.90
C GLU A 78 -9.67 8.29 -6.60
N ARG A 79 -9.31 7.76 -7.79
CA ARG A 79 -10.11 6.82 -8.57
C ARG A 79 -9.94 5.36 -8.14
N LEU A 80 -8.95 5.05 -7.30
CA LEU A 80 -8.82 3.71 -6.76
C LEU A 80 -10.09 3.33 -6.00
N GLU A 81 -10.58 2.14 -6.31
CA GLU A 81 -11.75 1.58 -5.66
C GLU A 81 -11.48 1.47 -4.16
N HIS A 82 -12.51 1.69 -3.34
CA HIS A 82 -12.39 1.38 -1.93
C HIS A 82 -12.12 -0.11 -1.80
N TYR A 83 -11.22 -0.49 -0.90
CA TYR A 83 -10.90 -1.90 -0.68
C TYR A 83 -12.17 -2.67 -0.30
N ASP A 84 -12.63 -3.50 -1.22
CA ASP A 84 -13.42 -4.69 -0.93
C ASP A 84 -12.44 -5.85 -1.03
N GLU A 85 -12.10 -6.39 0.14
CA GLU A 85 -11.22 -7.54 0.33
C GLU A 85 -11.60 -8.62 -0.69
N PRO A 86 -10.71 -9.02 -1.63
CA PRO A 86 -11.01 -10.16 -2.47
C PRO A 86 -11.22 -11.36 -1.53
N PRO A 87 -12.24 -12.21 -1.75
CA PRO A 87 -12.40 -13.41 -0.94
C PRO A 87 -11.07 -14.17 -1.00
N ALA A 88 -10.53 -14.49 0.18
CA ALA A 88 -9.25 -15.17 0.32
C ALA A 88 -9.16 -16.30 -0.70
N SER A 89 -8.16 -16.25 -1.58
CA SER A 89 -7.90 -17.28 -2.58
C SER A 89 -7.87 -18.64 -1.87
N GLU A 90 -8.89 -19.45 -2.13
CA GLU A 90 -8.95 -20.85 -1.71
C GLU A 90 -7.64 -21.52 -2.13
N GLN A 91 -6.87 -21.98 -1.14
CA GLN A 91 -5.73 -22.86 -1.35
C GLN A 91 -6.22 -24.09 -2.11
N ILE A 92 -5.86 -24.20 -3.39
CA ILE A 92 -6.03 -25.43 -4.14
C ILE A 92 -4.80 -26.28 -3.83
N GLU A 93 -4.88 -27.09 -2.76
CA GLU A 93 -3.94 -28.19 -2.54
C GLU A 93 -4.25 -29.29 -3.59
N PRO A 94 -3.31 -29.68 -4.47
CA PRO A 94 -3.51 -30.84 -5.32
C PRO A 94 -3.31 -32.14 -4.51
N GLU A 95 -4.19 -33.11 -4.72
CA GLU A 95 -4.18 -34.47 -4.13
C GLU A 95 -2.95 -35.33 -4.55
#